data_AF-A0A7J3BB64-F1
#
_entry.id   AF-A0A7J3BB64-F1
#
_cell.length_a   1.000
_cell.length_b   1.000
_cell.length_c   1.000
_cell.angle_alpha   90.00
_cell.angle_beta   90.00
_cell.angle_gamma   90.00
#
_symmetry.space_group_name_H-M   'P 1'
#
loop_
_entity.id
_entity.type
_entity.pdbx_description
1 polymer ?
#
loop_
_entity_poly.entity_id
_entity_poly.type
_entity_poly.pdbx_seq_one_letter_code
_entity_poly.pdbx_strand_id
1 'polypeptide(L)'
;MSREGFFTIISIGNALMTGRTLNSNSQWLCKRITDLGGSVRRIVCIGDHLQTIVETLREEMDRAPSAIVTTGGLGPTFDDMTLEAVARTLGVELQLHPDAERMVRRRYQMIFEGKEFQMTAERLKMATIPKGARPLENPVGTAPGVLIETKATAIICLPGVPDEMKAIFEGSVEPFIKGYIGDLRFAELNLEVFDIMESTLAPVIREAVSKIPQVYVKSHPLG
;
A
#
# COMPACT_ATOMS: atom_id res chain seq x y z
N MET A 1 -20.50 -18.33 3.15
CA MET A 1 -19.42 -17.84 4.03
C MET A 1 -18.57 -16.89 3.23
N SER A 2 -18.89 -15.60 3.26
CA SER A 2 -18.02 -14.54 2.75
C SER A 2 -16.72 -14.60 3.54
N ARG A 3 -15.59 -14.90 2.89
CA ARG A 3 -14.30 -14.57 3.52
C ARG A 3 -14.34 -13.06 3.71
N GLU A 4 -14.29 -12.59 4.95
CA GLU A 4 -13.92 -11.20 5.22
C GLU A 4 -12.54 -11.00 4.59
N GLY A 5 -12.53 -10.26 3.48
CA GLY A 5 -11.32 -9.94 2.77
C GLY A 5 -10.37 -9.13 3.66
N PHE A 6 -9.07 -9.37 3.51
CA PHE A 6 -8.06 -8.64 4.28
C PHE A 6 -6.93 -8.14 3.39
N PHE A 7 -6.20 -7.17 3.91
CA PHE A 7 -5.11 -6.50 3.24
C PHE A 7 -3.78 -6.82 3.94
N THR A 8 -2.72 -6.97 3.14
CA THR A 8 -1.33 -6.94 3.60
C THR A 8 -0.67 -5.68 3.06
N ILE A 9 0.17 -5.04 3.88
CA ILE A 9 1.07 -3.96 3.43
C ILE A 9 2.51 -4.47 3.41
N ILE A 10 3.25 -4.19 2.34
CA ILE A 10 4.69 -4.49 2.22
C ILE A 10 5.45 -3.18 1.99
N SER A 11 6.19 -2.73 2.99
CA SER A 11 7.06 -1.55 2.88
C SER A 11 8.47 -1.98 2.45
N ILE A 12 8.93 -1.43 1.33
CA ILE A 12 10.19 -1.79 0.69
C ILE A 12 11.11 -0.57 0.74
N GLY A 13 12.27 -0.70 1.38
CA GLY A 13 13.27 0.36 1.40
C GLY A 13 14.37 0.16 2.45
N ASN A 14 15.63 0.25 2.03
CA ASN A 14 16.80 0.18 2.93
C ASN A 14 16.84 1.33 3.94
N ALA A 15 16.26 2.50 3.61
CA ALA A 15 16.12 3.61 4.55
C ALA A 15 15.21 3.28 5.74
N LEU A 16 14.22 2.38 5.56
CA LEU A 16 13.41 1.85 6.65
C LEU A 16 14.24 0.88 7.49
N MET A 17 15.03 0.01 6.85
CA MET A 17 15.84 -0.99 7.54
C MET A 17 16.98 -0.40 8.37
N THR A 18 17.51 0.74 7.94
CA THR A 18 18.54 1.50 8.67
C THR A 18 17.96 2.43 9.73
N GLY A 19 16.63 2.53 9.85
CA GLY A 19 15.97 3.44 10.78
C GLY A 19 16.10 4.92 10.41
N ARG A 20 16.64 5.25 9.24
CA ARG A 20 16.76 6.64 8.76
C ARG A 20 15.39 7.27 8.49
N THR A 21 14.42 6.45 8.09
CA THR A 21 13.07 6.88 7.77
C THR A 21 12.06 6.12 8.63
N LEU A 22 11.19 6.86 9.31
CA LEU A 22 10.03 6.28 9.99
C LEU A 22 9.06 5.72 8.95
N ASN A 23 8.53 4.51 9.17
CA ASN A 23 7.54 3.89 8.29
C ASN A 23 6.13 4.50 8.44
N SER A 24 6.00 5.80 8.18
CA SER A 24 4.73 6.54 8.24
C SER A 24 3.75 6.16 7.14
N ASN A 25 4.24 5.63 6.00
CA ASN A 25 3.39 5.14 4.91
C ASN A 25 2.51 3.98 5.38
N SER A 26 3.08 3.00 6.08
CA SER A 26 2.31 1.85 6.59
C SER A 26 1.25 2.27 7.60
N GLN A 27 1.56 3.21 8.50
CA GLN A 27 0.61 3.78 9.46
C GLN A 27 -0.55 4.47 8.74
N TRP A 28 -0.25 5.34 7.77
CA TRP A 28 -1.27 6.08 7.03
C TRP A 28 -2.17 5.12 6.23
N LEU A 29 -1.59 4.14 5.54
CA LEU A 29 -2.33 3.13 4.78
C LEU A 29 -3.22 2.28 5.70
N CYS A 30 -2.73 1.85 6.86
CA CYS A 30 -3.55 1.13 7.84
C CYS A 30 -4.77 1.96 8.24
N LYS A 31 -4.55 3.22 8.62
CA LYS A 31 -5.64 4.11 9.00
C LYS A 31 -6.65 4.27 7.87
N ARG A 32 -6.19 4.57 6.64
CA ARG A 32 -7.09 4.82 5.50
C ARG A 32 -7.87 3.59 5.10
N ILE A 33 -7.24 2.41 5.04
CA ILE A 33 -7.95 1.16 4.71
C ILE A 33 -8.98 0.83 5.79
N THR A 34 -8.63 1.01 7.07
CA THR A 34 -9.56 0.82 8.20
C THR A 34 -10.72 1.81 8.13
N ASP A 35 -10.47 3.10 7.89
CA ASP A 35 -11.52 4.13 7.76
C ASP A 35 -12.52 3.79 6.63
N LEU A 36 -12.08 3.06 5.59
CA LEU A 36 -12.94 2.58 4.51
C LEU A 36 -13.77 1.34 4.90
N GLY A 37 -13.44 0.64 6.00
CA GLY A 37 -14.05 -0.62 6.41
C GLY A 37 -13.24 -1.86 6.05
N GLY A 38 -12.03 -1.69 5.50
CA GLY A 38 -11.11 -2.79 5.22
C GLY A 38 -10.32 -3.23 6.46
N SER A 39 -9.85 -4.49 6.47
CA SER A 39 -9.03 -5.02 7.56
C SER A 39 -7.59 -5.24 7.09
N VAL A 40 -6.64 -4.47 7.60
CA VAL A 40 -5.21 -4.75 7.43
C VAL A 40 -4.77 -5.75 8.50
N ARG A 41 -4.30 -6.93 8.09
CA ARG A 41 -3.89 -7.99 9.04
C ARG A 41 -2.38 -8.12 9.22
N ARG A 42 -1.61 -7.57 8.29
CA ARG A 42 -0.15 -7.73 8.30
C ARG A 42 0.54 -6.55 7.63
N ILE A 43 1.63 -6.12 8.24
CA ILE A 43 2.60 -5.20 7.67
C ILE A 43 3.94 -5.92 7.68
N VAL A 44 4.62 -5.95 6.53
CA VAL A 44 5.96 -6.49 6.37
C VAL A 44 6.88 -5.36 5.92
N CYS A 45 8.06 -5.24 6.52
CA CYS A 45 9.05 -4.23 6.17
C CYS A 45 10.35 -4.92 5.77
N ILE A 46 10.84 -4.66 4.55
CA ILE A 46 12.01 -5.32 3.95
C ILE A 46 12.91 -4.33 3.22
N GLY A 47 14.16 -4.72 2.97
CA GLY A 47 15.12 -3.94 2.19
C GLY A 47 14.94 -4.08 0.68
N ASP A 48 15.68 -3.26 -0.08
CA ASP A 48 15.68 -3.24 -1.54
C ASP A 48 16.53 -4.37 -2.12
N HIS A 49 16.05 -5.61 -1.96
CA HIS A 49 16.69 -6.80 -2.51
C HIS A 49 15.66 -7.63 -3.28
N LEU A 50 15.87 -7.78 -4.59
CA LEU A 50 14.91 -8.39 -5.50
C LEU A 50 14.37 -9.74 -5.03
N GLN A 51 15.26 -10.65 -4.63
CA GLN A 51 14.87 -11.98 -4.20
C GLN A 51 14.03 -11.94 -2.91
N THR A 52 14.36 -11.04 -1.99
CA THR A 52 13.63 -10.85 -0.73
C THR A 52 12.23 -10.30 -1.00
N ILE A 53 12.09 -9.37 -1.95
CA ILE A 53 10.77 -8.85 -2.36
C ILE A 53 9.94 -9.97 -3.01
N VAL A 54 10.54 -10.78 -3.89
CA VAL A 54 9.86 -11.93 -4.54
C VAL A 54 9.38 -12.96 -3.50
N GLU A 55 10.24 -13.35 -2.57
CA GLU A 55 9.91 -14.30 -1.51
C GLU A 55 8.78 -13.77 -0.63
N THR A 56 8.87 -12.52 -0.20
CA THR A 56 7.83 -11.88 0.62
C THR A 56 6.50 -11.80 -0.13
N LEU A 57 6.51 -11.43 -1.41
CA LEU A 57 5.28 -11.39 -2.21
C LEU A 57 4.65 -12.79 -2.34
N ARG A 58 5.45 -13.84 -2.53
CA ARG A 58 4.95 -15.23 -2.57
C ARG A 58 4.34 -15.66 -1.25
N GLU A 59 5.05 -15.45 -0.14
CA GLU A 59 4.56 -15.75 1.20
C GLU A 59 3.24 -15.05 1.52
N GLU A 60 3.13 -13.77 1.14
CA GLU A 60 1.92 -13.01 1.39
C GLU A 60 0.78 -13.39 0.44
N MET A 61 1.06 -13.75 -0.82
CA MET A 61 0.03 -14.32 -1.71
C MET A 61 -0.49 -15.67 -1.23
N ASP A 62 0.34 -16.52 -0.63
CA ASP A 62 -0.07 -17.82 -0.08
C ASP A 62 -1.09 -17.67 1.07
N ARG A 63 -1.07 -16.52 1.76
CA ARG A 63 -2.09 -16.18 2.78
C ARG A 63 -3.44 -15.80 2.16
N ALA A 64 -3.51 -15.65 0.84
CA ALA A 64 -4.68 -15.24 0.07
C ALA A 64 -5.35 -13.95 0.59
N PRO A 65 -4.62 -12.83 0.77
CA PRO A 65 -5.22 -11.54 1.02
C PRO A 65 -6.05 -11.12 -0.19
N SER A 66 -7.05 -10.30 0.06
CA SER A 66 -7.80 -9.60 -0.97
C SER A 66 -6.91 -8.68 -1.79
N ALA A 67 -6.02 -7.95 -1.12
CA ALA A 67 -5.00 -7.17 -1.77
C ALA A 67 -3.70 -7.09 -0.97
N ILE A 68 -2.59 -7.01 -1.70
CA ILE A 68 -1.27 -6.66 -1.20
C ILE A 68 -0.97 -5.24 -1.67
N VAL A 69 -0.69 -4.33 -0.75
CA VAL A 69 -0.28 -2.96 -1.05
C VAL A 69 1.21 -2.82 -0.77
N THR A 70 2.02 -2.55 -1.80
CA THR A 70 3.44 -2.26 -1.61
C THR A 70 3.71 -0.77 -1.61
N THR A 71 4.74 -0.33 -0.88
CA THR A 71 5.24 1.05 -0.93
C THR A 71 6.75 1.06 -1.11
N GLY A 72 7.25 1.82 -2.08
CA GLY A 72 8.68 1.94 -2.38
C GLY A 72 9.13 1.14 -3.60
N GLY A 73 10.34 1.45 -4.09
CA GLY A 73 10.98 0.72 -5.19
C GLY A 73 10.35 0.90 -6.57
N LEU A 74 9.72 2.06 -6.85
CA LEU A 74 9.07 2.39 -8.13
C LEU A 74 9.77 3.49 -8.94
N GLY A 75 10.81 4.10 -8.39
CA GLY A 75 11.52 5.19 -9.03
C GLY A 75 12.40 4.74 -10.22
N PRO A 76 13.23 5.67 -10.71
CA PRO A 76 14.07 5.44 -11.89
C PRO A 76 15.41 4.77 -11.56
N THR A 77 15.80 4.61 -10.29
CA THR A 77 17.14 4.12 -9.93
C THR A 77 17.23 2.60 -10.00
N PHE A 78 18.44 2.05 -10.01
CA PHE A 78 18.64 0.60 -10.22
C PHE A 78 18.10 -0.25 -9.07
N ASP A 79 18.08 0.28 -7.85
CA ASP A 79 17.54 -0.32 -6.63
C ASP A 79 16.02 -0.27 -6.53
N ASP A 80 15.34 0.47 -7.41
CA ASP A 80 13.87 0.41 -7.56
C ASP A 80 13.45 -0.89 -8.26
N MET A 81 13.28 -1.97 -7.50
CA MET A 81 13.08 -3.34 -8.02
C MET A 81 11.66 -3.89 -7.81
N THR A 82 10.71 -3.10 -7.27
CA THR A 82 9.38 -3.60 -6.87
C THR A 82 8.58 -4.16 -8.05
N LEU A 83 8.53 -3.47 -9.20
CA LEU A 83 7.79 -3.96 -10.37
C LEU A 83 8.41 -5.21 -10.98
N GLU A 84 9.74 -5.31 -10.97
CA GLU A 84 10.45 -6.51 -11.40
C GLU A 84 10.13 -7.69 -10.47
N ALA A 85 10.11 -7.47 -9.15
CA ALA A 85 9.75 -8.50 -8.19
C ALA A 85 8.31 -8.99 -8.39
N VAL A 86 7.36 -8.08 -8.66
CA VAL A 86 5.97 -8.45 -8.97
C VAL A 86 5.90 -9.28 -10.24
N ALA A 87 6.58 -8.87 -11.32
CA ALA A 87 6.62 -9.62 -12.57
C ALA A 87 7.17 -11.04 -12.38
N ARG A 88 8.31 -11.18 -11.69
CA ARG A 88 8.92 -12.47 -11.35
C ARG A 88 8.04 -13.33 -10.46
N THR A 89 7.32 -12.72 -9.54
CA THR A 89 6.40 -13.42 -8.62
C THR A 89 5.22 -14.01 -9.38
N LEU A 90 4.67 -13.27 -10.34
CA LEU A 90 3.52 -13.69 -11.14
C LEU A 90 3.91 -14.52 -12.38
N GLY A 91 5.21 -14.64 -12.67
CA GLY A 91 5.69 -15.35 -13.86
C GLY A 91 5.31 -14.65 -15.18
N VAL A 92 5.24 -13.32 -15.16
CA VAL A 92 4.91 -12.49 -16.34
C VAL A 92 6.08 -11.60 -16.73
N GLU A 93 6.10 -11.17 -17.99
CA GLU A 93 7.11 -10.23 -18.49
C GLU A 93 6.81 -8.79 -18.07
N LEU A 94 7.86 -7.98 -18.00
CA LEU A 94 7.76 -6.52 -17.94
C LEU A 94 7.63 -5.96 -19.36
N GLN A 95 6.73 -5.00 -19.56
CA GLN A 95 6.55 -4.35 -20.86
C GLN A 95 6.35 -2.84 -20.69
N LEU A 96 6.87 -2.06 -21.64
CA LEU A 96 6.59 -0.63 -21.71
C LEU A 96 5.09 -0.43 -21.97
N HIS A 97 4.39 0.18 -21.01
CA HIS A 97 2.95 0.40 -21.13
C HIS A 97 2.68 1.80 -21.69
N PRO A 98 1.96 1.93 -22.82
CA PRO A 98 1.73 3.22 -23.48
C PRO A 98 1.13 4.28 -22.54
N ASP A 99 0.16 3.90 -21.69
CA ASP A 99 -0.48 4.85 -20.79
C ASP A 99 0.46 5.28 -19.65
N ALA A 100 1.26 4.35 -19.12
CA ALA A 100 2.24 4.66 -18.08
C ALA A 100 3.33 5.58 -18.66
N GLU A 101 3.76 5.34 -19.90
CA GLU A 101 4.72 6.20 -20.59
C GLU A 101 4.17 7.61 -20.78
N ARG A 102 2.89 7.75 -21.17
CA ARG A 102 2.24 9.05 -21.27
C ARG A 102 2.17 9.77 -19.91
N MET A 103 1.86 9.06 -18.83
CA MET A 103 1.87 9.63 -17.47
C MET A 103 3.25 10.16 -17.09
N VAL A 104 4.29 9.33 -17.23
CA VAL A 104 5.68 9.72 -16.93
C VAL A 104 6.10 10.92 -17.78
N ARG A 105 5.87 10.86 -19.10
CA ARG A 105 6.22 11.94 -20.04
C ARG A 105 5.53 13.25 -19.67
N ARG A 106 4.25 13.22 -19.28
CA ARG A 106 3.51 14.41 -18.85
C ARG A 106 4.12 15.02 -17.59
N ARG A 107 4.53 14.21 -16.62
CA ARG A 107 5.18 14.70 -15.40
C ARG A 107 6.53 15.33 -15.70
N TYR A 108 7.34 14.73 -16.59
CA TYR A 108 8.58 15.34 -17.05
C TYR A 108 8.34 16.65 -17.82
N GLN A 109 7.34 16.73 -18.70
CA GLN A 109 6.97 17.98 -19.38
C GLN A 109 6.67 19.11 -18.37
N MET A 110 5.95 18.80 -17.30
CA MET A 110 5.64 19.77 -16.24
C MET A 110 6.89 20.19 -15.47
N ILE A 111 7.73 19.24 -15.06
CA ILE A 111 8.98 19.51 -14.31
C ILE A 111 9.96 20.37 -15.12
N PHE A 112 10.06 20.11 -16.42
CA PHE A 112 10.93 20.86 -17.32
C PHE A 112 10.27 22.13 -17.88
N GLU A 113 9.07 22.49 -17.42
CA GLU A 113 8.32 23.68 -17.86
C GLU A 113 8.19 23.75 -19.39
N GLY A 114 7.98 22.60 -20.03
CA GLY A 114 7.88 22.49 -21.49
C GLY A 114 9.22 22.58 -22.25
N LYS A 115 10.36 22.71 -21.56
CA LYS A 115 11.69 22.61 -22.18
C LYS A 115 11.94 21.18 -22.69
N GLU A 116 12.86 21.07 -23.64
CA GLU A 116 13.24 19.78 -24.21
C GLU A 116 13.83 18.85 -23.13
N PHE A 117 13.38 17.60 -23.13
CA PHE A 117 13.91 16.54 -22.29
C PHE A 117 13.86 15.21 -23.04
N GLN A 118 14.73 14.28 -22.65
CA GLN A 118 14.76 12.94 -23.21
C GLN A 118 14.05 11.95 -22.29
N MET A 119 13.32 11.00 -22.86
CA MET A 119 12.83 9.83 -22.12
C MET A 119 13.97 8.79 -22.09
N THR A 120 14.86 8.91 -21.11
CA THR A 120 15.98 7.96 -20.91
C THR A 120 15.46 6.57 -20.50
N ALA A 121 16.33 5.55 -20.55
CA ALA A 121 15.98 4.20 -20.13
C ALA A 121 15.47 4.13 -18.68
N GLU A 122 16.05 4.93 -17.77
CA GLU A 122 15.65 5.03 -16.36
C GLU A 122 14.27 5.66 -16.20
N ARG A 123 13.92 6.63 -17.07
CA ARG A 123 12.58 7.23 -17.06
C ARG A 123 11.54 6.27 -17.64
N LEU A 124 11.89 5.59 -18.72
CA LEU A 124 11.05 4.55 -19.35
C LEU A 124 10.88 3.32 -18.44
N LYS A 125 11.86 3.02 -17.57
CA LYS A 125 11.75 1.97 -16.55
C LYS A 125 10.51 2.17 -15.69
N MET A 126 10.22 3.41 -15.24
CA MET A 126 9.01 3.70 -14.44
C MET A 126 7.69 3.44 -15.18
N ALA A 127 7.72 3.42 -16.53
CA ALA A 127 6.58 3.08 -17.38
C ALA A 127 6.59 1.61 -17.85
N THR A 128 7.61 0.85 -17.50
CA THR A 128 7.71 -0.58 -17.81
C THR A 128 7.10 -1.37 -16.66
N ILE A 129 5.90 -1.89 -16.86
CA ILE A 129 5.10 -2.53 -15.80
C ILE A 129 4.83 -4.01 -16.13
N PRO A 130 4.45 -4.85 -15.16
CA PRO A 130 4.10 -6.25 -15.41
C PRO A 130 2.97 -6.38 -16.44
N LYS A 131 3.08 -7.33 -17.36
CA LYS A 131 2.05 -7.60 -18.36
C LYS A 131 0.71 -7.94 -17.68
N GLY A 132 -0.35 -7.26 -18.12
CA GLY A 132 -1.69 -7.37 -17.53
C GLY A 132 -1.95 -6.43 -16.35
N ALA A 133 -0.95 -5.66 -15.92
CA ALA A 133 -1.14 -4.58 -14.95
C ALA A 133 -1.70 -3.32 -15.61
N ARG A 134 -2.38 -2.49 -14.81
CA ARG A 134 -2.82 -1.13 -15.17
C ARG A 134 -2.02 -0.08 -14.39
N PRO A 135 -1.55 0.99 -15.03
CA PRO A 135 -0.92 2.10 -14.33
C PRO A 135 -1.96 2.93 -13.57
N LEU A 136 -1.53 3.51 -12.45
CA LEU A 136 -2.30 4.43 -11.62
C LEU A 136 -1.66 5.82 -11.70
N GLU A 137 -2.50 6.82 -11.92
CA GLU A 137 -2.04 8.20 -12.11
C GLU A 137 -1.33 8.75 -10.87
N ASN A 138 -0.13 9.30 -11.06
CA ASN A 138 0.60 10.01 -10.01
C ASN A 138 0.59 11.52 -10.31
N PRO A 139 -0.30 12.31 -9.68
CA PRO A 139 -0.37 13.74 -9.93
C PRO A 139 0.76 14.54 -9.26
N VAL A 140 1.49 13.93 -8.31
CA VAL A 140 2.52 14.60 -7.49
C VAL A 140 3.92 14.30 -8.04
N GLY A 141 4.26 13.03 -8.21
CA GLY A 141 5.58 12.55 -8.60
C GLY A 141 5.71 12.19 -10.06
N THR A 142 6.69 11.34 -10.38
CA THR A 142 6.95 10.87 -11.76
C THR A 142 6.61 9.39 -11.96
N ALA A 143 6.80 8.56 -10.95
CA ALA A 143 6.53 7.13 -11.00
C ALA A 143 5.01 6.86 -10.85
N PRO A 144 4.33 6.28 -11.84
CA PRO A 144 2.95 5.86 -11.69
C PRO A 144 2.83 4.79 -10.60
N GLY A 145 1.68 4.73 -9.92
CA GLY A 145 1.34 3.50 -9.21
C GLY A 145 1.04 2.38 -10.21
N VAL A 146 0.97 1.13 -9.75
CA VAL A 146 0.63 -0.01 -10.60
C VAL A 146 -0.35 -0.92 -9.89
N LEU A 147 -1.39 -1.37 -10.59
CA LEU A 147 -2.32 -2.35 -10.07
C LEU A 147 -2.40 -3.57 -10.99
N ILE A 148 -2.29 -4.76 -10.42
CA ILE A 148 -2.49 -6.02 -11.15
C ILE A 148 -3.40 -6.94 -10.35
N GLU A 149 -4.41 -7.48 -11.02
CA GLU A 149 -5.39 -8.37 -10.41
C GLU A 149 -5.10 -9.81 -10.82
N THR A 150 -4.92 -10.67 -9.83
CA THR A 150 -4.93 -12.12 -10.03
C THR A 150 -6.33 -12.66 -9.72
N LYS A 151 -6.54 -13.98 -9.87
CA LYS A 151 -7.82 -14.61 -9.54
C LYS A 151 -8.24 -14.44 -8.08
N ALA A 152 -7.28 -14.29 -7.16
CA ALA A 152 -7.54 -14.29 -5.71
C ALA A 152 -7.07 -13.02 -5.00
N THR A 153 -6.03 -12.37 -5.51
CA THR A 153 -5.33 -11.27 -4.82
C THR A 153 -5.00 -10.16 -5.82
N ALA A 154 -5.36 -8.92 -5.48
CA ALA A 154 -4.85 -7.74 -6.18
C ALA A 154 -3.48 -7.32 -5.60
N ILE A 155 -2.55 -6.90 -6.45
CA ILE A 155 -1.28 -6.31 -6.02
C ILE A 155 -1.28 -4.85 -6.46
N ILE A 156 -1.08 -3.94 -5.50
CA ILE A 156 -1.12 -2.49 -5.68
C ILE A 156 0.24 -1.94 -5.27
N CYS A 157 1.02 -1.46 -6.23
CA CYS A 157 2.33 -0.89 -5.98
C CYS A 157 2.24 0.64 -5.94
N LEU A 158 2.71 1.23 -4.85
CA LEU A 158 2.74 2.67 -4.64
C LEU A 158 4.18 3.19 -4.45
N PRO A 159 4.48 4.45 -4.82
CA PRO A 159 5.78 5.07 -4.57
C PRO A 159 6.13 5.12 -3.09
N GLY A 160 7.42 5.24 -2.79
CA GLY A 160 7.90 5.38 -1.41
C GLY A 160 7.71 6.79 -0.82
N VAL A 161 7.59 7.80 -1.68
CA VAL A 161 7.39 9.20 -1.27
C VAL A 161 5.98 9.36 -0.69
N PRO A 162 5.81 9.81 0.57
CA PRO A 162 4.50 9.81 1.22
C PRO A 162 3.41 10.56 0.46
N ASP A 163 3.70 11.76 -0.05
CA ASP A 163 2.67 12.58 -0.70
C ASP A 163 2.26 12.03 -2.08
N GLU A 164 3.19 11.37 -2.79
CA GLU A 164 2.85 10.63 -4.01
C GLU A 164 1.97 9.42 -3.73
N MET A 165 2.35 8.62 -2.73
CA MET A 165 1.60 7.45 -2.28
C MET A 165 0.16 7.83 -1.90
N LYS A 166 -0.01 8.88 -1.08
CA LYS A 166 -1.33 9.36 -0.65
C LYS A 166 -2.18 9.82 -1.84
N ALA A 167 -1.60 10.60 -2.75
CA ALA A 167 -2.33 11.13 -3.90
C ALA A 167 -2.80 10.03 -4.85
N ILE A 168 -1.95 9.03 -5.13
CA ILE A 168 -2.35 7.85 -5.91
C ILE A 168 -3.42 7.05 -5.16
N PHE A 169 -3.26 6.90 -3.84
CA PHE A 169 -4.22 6.16 -3.04
C PHE A 169 -5.60 6.80 -3.12
N GLU A 170 -5.72 8.08 -2.80
CA GLU A 170 -6.98 8.82 -2.81
C GLU A 170 -7.62 8.85 -4.21
N GLY A 171 -6.83 9.06 -5.26
CA GLY A 171 -7.34 9.17 -6.63
C GLY A 171 -7.71 7.85 -7.30
N SER A 172 -6.99 6.77 -7.00
CA SER A 172 -7.10 5.50 -7.76
C SER A 172 -7.33 4.26 -6.91
N VAL A 173 -6.72 4.17 -5.72
CA VAL A 173 -6.80 2.97 -4.87
C VAL A 173 -8.05 2.97 -4.01
N GLU A 174 -8.42 4.10 -3.43
CA GLU A 174 -9.61 4.24 -2.61
C GLU A 174 -10.89 3.87 -3.37
N PRO A 175 -11.15 4.34 -4.61
CA PRO A 175 -12.29 3.88 -5.40
C PRO A 175 -12.28 2.37 -5.67
N PHE A 176 -11.09 1.81 -5.93
CA PHE A 176 -10.92 0.36 -6.13
C PHE A 176 -11.26 -0.42 -4.86
N ILE A 177 -10.74 0.00 -3.71
CA ILE A 177 -11.00 -0.64 -2.42
C ILE A 177 -12.49 -0.54 -2.07
N LYS A 178 -13.13 0.62 -2.26
CA LYS A 178 -14.58 0.79 -2.03
C LYS A 178 -15.41 -0.17 -2.88
N GLY A 179 -15.05 -0.34 -4.16
CA GLY A 179 -15.70 -1.32 -5.03
C GLY A 179 -15.52 -2.77 -4.55
N TYR A 180 -14.39 -3.07 -3.91
CA TYR A 180 -14.07 -4.40 -3.40
C TYR A 180 -14.77 -4.72 -2.06
N ILE A 181 -14.77 -3.78 -1.11
CA ILE A 181 -15.34 -3.99 0.24
C ILE A 181 -16.85 -3.75 0.32
N GLY A 182 -17.44 -3.08 -0.67
CA GLY A 182 -18.87 -2.83 -0.77
C GLY A 182 -19.41 -1.96 0.37
N ASP A 183 -20.43 -2.48 1.07
CA ASP A 183 -21.16 -1.73 2.11
C ASP A 183 -20.59 -1.82 3.52
N LEU A 184 -19.40 -2.40 3.68
CA LEU A 184 -18.69 -2.36 4.96
C LEU A 184 -18.46 -0.91 5.39
N ARG A 185 -18.63 -0.66 6.70
CA ARG A 185 -18.43 0.66 7.32
C ARG A 185 -17.58 0.49 8.57
N PHE A 186 -16.73 1.47 8.82
CA PHE A 186 -15.97 1.59 10.05
C PHE A 186 -16.56 2.68 10.93
N ALA A 187 -16.63 2.42 12.24
CA ALA A 187 -17.03 3.40 13.25
C ALA A 187 -16.13 3.24 14.47
N GLU A 188 -15.71 4.37 15.02
CA GLU A 188 -14.88 4.45 16.23
C GLU A 188 -15.51 5.43 17.21
N LEU A 189 -15.48 5.08 18.50
CA LEU A 189 -15.86 5.95 19.60
C LEU A 189 -14.74 5.95 20.62
N ASN A 190 -14.24 7.14 20.96
CA ASN A 190 -13.25 7.33 22.01
C ASN A 190 -13.94 7.86 23.27
N LEU A 191 -13.72 7.19 24.40
CA LEU A 191 -14.21 7.60 25.71
C LEU A 191 -13.03 7.98 26.58
N GLU A 192 -12.97 9.24 27.02
CA GLU A 192 -11.98 9.71 27.97
C GLU A 192 -12.46 9.40 29.38
N VAL A 193 -11.61 8.73 30.16
CA VAL A 193 -11.89 8.32 31.54
C VAL A 193 -10.76 8.82 32.42
N PHE A 194 -11.10 9.60 33.44
CA PHE A 194 -10.14 10.23 34.35
C PHE A 194 -10.08 9.47 35.68
N ASP A 195 -8.95 9.59 36.39
CA ASP A 195 -8.73 9.06 37.74
C ASP A 195 -8.95 7.55 37.93
N ILE A 196 -8.83 6.77 36.85
CA ILE A 196 -8.99 5.31 36.87
C ILE A 196 -7.76 4.64 36.25
N MET A 197 -7.17 3.71 37.00
CA MET A 197 -6.08 2.86 36.52
C MET A 197 -6.58 1.90 35.44
N GLU A 198 -5.78 1.64 34.40
CA GLU A 198 -6.13 0.72 33.31
C GLU A 198 -6.53 -0.67 33.82
N SER A 199 -5.83 -1.18 34.84
CA SER A 199 -6.12 -2.46 35.46
C SER A 199 -7.51 -2.54 36.10
N THR A 200 -8.05 -1.41 36.60
CA THR A 200 -9.41 -1.32 37.14
C THR A 200 -10.45 -1.38 36.03
N LEU A 201 -10.13 -0.82 34.84
CA LEU A 201 -11.04 -0.80 33.70
C LEU A 201 -11.03 -2.13 32.91
N ALA A 202 -9.94 -2.88 32.94
CA ALA A 202 -9.75 -4.10 32.14
C ALA A 202 -10.88 -5.16 32.29
N PRO A 203 -11.44 -5.45 33.49
CA PRO A 203 -12.57 -6.37 33.63
C PRO A 203 -13.84 -5.87 32.94
N VAL A 204 -14.12 -4.56 33.01
CA VAL A 204 -15.28 -3.93 32.37
C VAL A 204 -15.16 -4.01 30.85
N ILE A 205 -13.97 -3.72 30.31
CA ILE A 205 -13.68 -3.87 28.88
C ILE A 205 -13.92 -5.32 28.43
N ARG A 206 -13.42 -6.29 29.20
CA ARG A 206 -13.62 -7.72 28.88
C ARG A 206 -15.09 -8.10 28.84
N GLU A 207 -15.89 -7.61 29.78
CA GLU A 207 -17.33 -7.84 29.81
C GLU A 207 -18.04 -7.16 28.62
N ALA A 208 -17.64 -5.95 28.26
CA ALA A 208 -18.20 -5.25 27.10
C ALA A 208 -17.92 -6.01 25.79
N VAL A 209 -16.68 -6.46 25.58
CA VAL A 209 -16.28 -7.25 24.39
C VAL A 209 -17.00 -8.60 24.34
N SER A 210 -17.21 -9.26 25.49
CA SER A 210 -17.93 -10.54 25.51
C SER A 210 -19.40 -10.41 25.13
N LYS A 211 -20.02 -9.26 25.42
CA LYS A 211 -21.41 -8.94 25.04
C LYS A 211 -21.55 -8.57 23.56
N ILE A 212 -20.51 -7.99 22.95
CA ILE A 212 -20.52 -7.53 21.56
C ILE A 212 -19.22 -7.98 20.85
N PRO A 213 -19.09 -9.26 20.48
CA PRO A 213 -17.84 -9.82 19.96
C PRO A 213 -17.41 -9.25 18.60
N GLN A 214 -18.29 -8.50 17.93
CA GLN A 214 -18.00 -7.81 16.68
C GLN A 214 -17.30 -6.45 16.88
N VAL A 215 -17.25 -5.95 18.12
CA VAL A 215 -16.63 -4.66 18.45
C VAL A 215 -15.30 -4.90 19.14
N TYR A 216 -14.26 -4.25 18.62
CA TYR A 216 -12.97 -4.17 19.29
C TYR A 216 -12.98 -3.02 20.30
N VAL A 217 -12.79 -3.34 21.58
CA VAL A 217 -12.67 -2.34 22.66
C VAL A 217 -11.29 -2.48 23.29
N LYS A 218 -10.57 -1.36 23.42
CA LYS A 218 -9.24 -1.30 24.03
C LYS A 218 -9.06 -0.02 24.85
N SER A 219 -8.32 -0.13 25.95
CA SER A 219 -7.82 1.00 26.73
C SER A 219 -6.49 1.52 26.18
N HIS A 220 -6.31 2.85 26.22
CA HIS A 220 -5.09 3.53 25.84
C HIS A 220 -4.68 4.49 26.97
N PRO A 221 -3.70 4.13 27.83
CA PRO A 221 -3.20 5.03 28.84
C PRO A 221 -2.53 6.26 28.21
N LEU A 222 -2.96 7.45 28.60
CA LEU A 222 -2.28 8.70 28.33
C LEU A 222 -1.34 8.93 29.52
N GLY A 223 -0.07 8.59 29.35
CA GLY A 223 0.95 8.61 30.41
C GLY A 223 1.15 9.98 31.06
#